data_AF-A0A1F8Q1L9-F1
#
_entry.id   AF-A0A1F8Q1L9-F1
#
_cell.length_a   1.000
_cell.length_b   1.000
_cell.length_c   1.000
_cell.angle_alpha   90.00
_cell.angle_beta   90.00
_cell.angle_gamma   90.00
#
_symmetry.space_group_name_H-M   'P 1'
#
loop_
_entity.id
_entity.type
_entity.pdbx_description
1 polymer ?
#
loop_
_entity_poly.entity_id
_entity_poly.type
_entity_poly.pdbx_seq_one_letter_code
_entity_poly.pdbx_strand_id
1 'polypeptide(L)' 'MEAIRRGWQSWKRTAQFLGDQIGRIFLSVFYFTLFMPFALVVRFLRDPLAIHPSHHTEWLERQTHDLTLKDSRRLF' A
#
# COMPACT_ATOMS: atom_id res chain seq x y z
N MET A 1 26.57 7.36 42.71
CA MET A 1 26.92 7.05 41.29
C MET A 1 25.90 6.14 40.60
N GLU A 2 25.30 5.17 41.30
CA GLU A 2 24.34 4.24 40.67
C GLU A 2 22.99 4.85 40.29
N ALA A 3 22.44 5.76 41.10
CA ALA A 3 21.15 6.38 40.84
C ALA A 3 21.13 7.18 39.52
N ILE A 4 22.23 7.90 39.23
CA ILE A 4 22.41 8.65 37.98
C ILE A 4 22.48 7.68 36.79
N ARG A 5 23.22 6.58 36.91
CA ARG A 5 23.28 5.54 35.87
C ARG A 5 21.91 4.91 35.62
N ARG A 6 21.13 4.61 36.66
CA ARG A 6 19.77 4.05 36.50
C ARG A 6 18.82 5.03 35.83
N GLY A 7 18.82 6.29 36.26
CA GLY A 7 18.03 7.35 35.62
C GLY A 7 18.38 7.53 34.14
N TRP A 8 19.68 7.50 33.81
CA TRP A 8 20.15 7.60 32.42
C TRP A 8 19.75 6.41 31.55
N GLN A 9 19.75 5.20 32.10
CA GLN A 9 19.31 4.01 31.37
C GLN A 9 17.80 4.01 31.12
N SER A 10 17.00 4.43 32.10
CA SER A 10 15.56 4.61 31.90
C SER A 10 15.25 5.69 30.87
N TRP A 11 15.96 6.83 30.92
CA TRP A 11 15.83 7.90 29.95
C TRP A 11 16.09 7.44 28.52
N LYS A 12 17.17 6.68 28.29
CA LYS A 12 17.47 6.11 26.97
C LYS A 12 16.37 5.18 26.47
N ARG A 13 15.83 4.31 27.33
CA ARG A 13 14.73 3.41 26.96
C ARG A 13 13.48 4.19 26.54
N THR A 14 13.15 5.25 27.28
CA THR A 14 12.02 6.13 26.94
C THR A 14 12.26 6.84 25.62
N ALA A 15 13.46 7.39 25.40
CA ALA A 15 13.81 8.07 24.15
C ALA A 15 13.76 7.12 22.94
N GLN A 16 14.20 5.88 23.12
CA GLN A 16 14.19 4.88 22.07
C GLN A 16 12.77 4.44 21.70
N PHE A 17 11.90 4.24 22.70
CA PHE A 17 10.49 3.97 22.48
C PHE A 17 9.79 5.14 21.76
N LEU A 18 10.06 6.38 22.18
CA LEU A 18 9.49 7.57 21.55
C LEU A 18 9.98 7.73 20.10
N GLY A 19 11.26 7.45 19.86
CA GLY A 19 11.87 7.46 18.53
C GLY A 19 11.24 6.45 17.58
N ASP A 20 11.03 5.21 18.03
CA ASP A 20 10.37 4.18 17.22
C ASP A 20 8.92 4.56 16.87
N GLN A 21 8.18 5.11 17.83
CA GLN A 21 6.80 5.53 17.60
C GLN A 21 6.71 6.74 16.67
N ILE A 22 7.55 7.76 16.88
CA ILE A 22 7.61 8.92 15.99
C ILE A 22 8.07 8.50 14.60
N GLY A 23 9.08 7.64 14.49
CA GLY A 23 9.58 7.11 13.23
C GLY A 23 8.50 6.37 12.44
N ARG A 24 7.73 5.49 13.11
CA ARG A 24 6.59 4.79 12.49
C ARG A 24 5.48 5.74 12.06
N ILE A 25 5.12 6.71 12.89
CA ILE A 25 4.10 7.72 12.55
C ILE A 25 4.57 8.54 11.34
N PHE A 26 5.81 9.02 11.35
CA PHE A 26 6.37 9.81 10.28
C PHE A 26 6.41 9.03 8.96
N LEU A 27 6.86 7.77 9.01
CA LEU A 27 6.86 6.88 7.85
C LEU A 27 5.43 6.65 7.34
N SER A 28 4.49 6.39 8.23
CA SER A 28 3.08 6.16 7.86
C SER A 28 2.48 7.40 7.19
N VAL A 29 2.67 8.59 7.78
CA VAL A 29 2.20 9.86 7.22
C VAL A 29 2.88 10.15 5.89
N PHE A 30 4.17 9.89 5.75
CA PHE A 30 4.90 10.08 4.49
C PHE A 30 4.35 9.19 3.38
N TYR A 31 4.19 7.89 3.65
CA TYR A 31 3.64 6.94 2.68
C TYR A 31 2.19 7.28 2.33
N PHE A 32 1.36 7.62 3.31
CA PHE A 32 0.00 8.06 3.03
C PHE A 32 -0.01 9.34 2.20
N THR A 33 0.75 10.37 2.58
CA THR A 33 0.74 11.65 1.85
C THR A 33 1.25 11.52 0.41
N LEU A 34 2.20 10.62 0.14
CA LEU A 34 2.73 10.42 -1.22
C LEU A 34 1.92 9.42 -2.05
N PHE A 35 1.62 8.23 -1.50
CA PHE A 35 0.94 7.17 -2.25
C PHE A 35 -0.58 7.34 -2.29
N MET A 36 -1.20 7.85 -1.22
CA MET A 36 -2.65 8.03 -1.18
C MET A 36 -3.17 8.95 -2.30
N PRO A 37 -2.61 10.14 -2.59
CA PRO A 37 -3.12 10.97 -3.69
C PRO A 37 -3.00 10.25 -5.03
N PHE A 38 -1.92 9.50 -5.27
CA PHE A 38 -1.76 8.73 -6.49
C PHE A 38 -2.82 7.61 -6.61
N ALA A 39 -3.06 6.89 -5.51
CA ALA A 39 -4.08 5.86 -5.44
C ALA A 39 -5.50 6.45 -5.63
N LEU A 40 -5.80 7.61 -5.04
CA LEU A 40 -7.07 8.30 -5.22
C LEU A 40 -7.24 8.76 -6.67
N VAL A 41 -6.21 9.36 -7.27
CA VAL A 41 -6.21 9.78 -8.68
C VAL A 41 -6.53 8.58 -9.57
N VAL A 42 -5.81 7.46 -9.43
CA VAL A 42 -6.08 6.26 -10.23
C VAL A 42 -7.49 5.73 -9.97
N ARG A 43 -7.93 5.67 -8.71
CA ARG A 43 -9.25 5.16 -8.34
C ARG A 43 -10.40 6.00 -8.88
N PHE A 44 -10.26 7.32 -8.93
CA PHE A 44 -11.33 8.20 -9.40
C PHE A 44 -11.30 8.43 -10.91
N LEU A 45 -10.10 8.47 -11.54
CA LEU A 45 -9.97 8.73 -12.97
C LEU A 45 -10.02 7.47 -13.83
N ARG A 46 -9.59 6.32 -13.29
CA ARG A 46 -9.70 5.04 -13.98
C ARG A 46 -10.70 4.17 -13.25
N ASP A 47 -11.61 3.59 -14.01
CA ASP A 47 -12.42 2.47 -13.56
C ASP A 47 -11.87 1.17 -14.17
N PRO A 48 -10.70 0.67 -13.69
CA PRO A 48 -10.09 -0.52 -14.26
C PRO A 48 -10.93 -1.79 -14.04
N LEU A 49 -11.89 -1.75 -13.12
CA LEU A 49 -12.77 -2.88 -12.81
C LEU A 49 -14.18 -2.69 -13.41
N ALA A 50 -14.44 -1.60 -14.15
CA ALA A 50 -15.76 -1.26 -14.70
C ALA A 50 -16.89 -1.42 -13.65
N ILE A 51 -16.63 -1.00 -12.41
CA ILE A 51 -17.57 -1.15 -11.28
C ILE A 51 -18.70 -0.11 -11.38
N HIS A 52 -18.41 1.06 -11.94
CA HIS A 52 -19.45 2.04 -12.18
C HIS A 52 -20.37 1.51 -13.28
N PRO A 53 -21.70 1.66 -13.12
CA PRO A 53 -22.65 1.33 -14.16
C PRO A 53 -22.41 2.28 -15.34
N SER A 54 -21.60 1.83 -16.30
CA SER A 54 -21.62 2.36 -17.65
C SER A 54 -23.02 2.10 -18.21
N HIS A 55 -23.53 3.04 -19.00
CA HIS A 55 -24.90 3.00 -19.54
C HIS A 55 -25.24 1.77 -20.40
N HIS A 56 -24.28 0.85 -20.61
CA HIS A 56 -24.39 -0.32 -21.46
C HIS A 56 -23.81 -1.54 -20.73
N THR A 57 -24.68 -2.44 -20.25
CA THR A 57 -24.31 -3.81 -19.87
C THR A 57 -24.08 -4.59 -21.15
N GLU A 58 -22.86 -4.55 -21.67
CA GLU A 58 -22.45 -5.27 -22.88
C GLU A 58 -21.52 -6.42 -22.52
N TRP A 59 -21.61 -7.51 -23.30
CA TRP A 59 -20.65 -8.59 -23.22
C TRP A 59 -19.28 -8.07 -23.70
N LEU A 60 -18.36 -7.85 -22.77
CA LEU A 60 -16.99 -7.47 -23.13
C LEU A 60 -16.24 -8.68 -23.69
N GLU A 61 -15.65 -8.49 -24.86
CA GLU A 61 -14.78 -9.49 -25.47
C GLU A 61 -13.50 -9.64 -24.63
N ARG A 62 -13.23 -10.87 -24.18
CA ARG A 62 -12.10 -11.17 -23.30
C ARG A 62 -10.78 -11.10 -24.10
N GLN A 63 -10.01 -10.04 -23.89
CA GLN A 63 -8.69 -9.85 -24.51
C GLN A 63 -7.62 -10.58 -23.69
N THR A 64 -7.47 -11.88 -23.90
CA THR A 64 -6.45 -12.70 -23.22
C THR A 64 -5.63 -13.51 -24.22
N HIS A 65 -4.49 -14.05 -23.78
CA HIS A 65 -3.59 -14.82 -24.64
C HIS A 65 -3.86 -16.33 -24.61
N ASP A 66 -4.91 -16.79 -23.94
CA ASP A 66 -5.37 -18.18 -23.79
C ASP A 66 -6.60 -18.50 -24.67
N LEU A 67 -6.80 -17.75 -25.75
CA LEU A 67 -7.98 -17.90 -26.61
C LEU A 67 -7.94 -19.16 -27.48
N THR A 68 -6.76 -19.74 -27.70
CA THR A 68 -6.58 -20.90 -28.58
C THR A 68 -6.09 -22.13 -27.80
N LEU A 69 -6.53 -23.32 -28.21
CA LEU A 69 -6.09 -24.61 -27.64
C LEU A 69 -4.57 -24.84 -27.69
N LYS A 70 -3.83 -24.11 -28.52
CA LYS A 70 -2.36 -24.15 -28.54
C LYS A 70 -1.74 -23.34 -27.41
N ASP A 71 -2.40 -22.30 -26.93
CA ASP A 71 -1.86 -21.40 -25.90
C ASP A 71 -1.85 -22.05 -24.52
N SER A 72 -2.74 -23.02 -24.27
CA SER A 72 -2.77 -23.82 -23.03
C SER A 72 -1.48 -24.62 -22.78
N ARG A 73 -0.66 -24.85 -23.82
CA ARG A 73 0.61 -25.58 -23.70
C ARG A 73 1.77 -24.73 -23.19
N ARG A 74 1.61 -23.40 -23.06
CA ARG A 74 2.67 -22.47 -22.63
C ARG A 74 2.74 -22.25 -21.11
N LEU A 75 1.72 -22.70 -20.37
CA LEU A 75 1.60 -22.50 -18.92
C LEU A 75 2.27 -23.61 -18.09
N PHE A 76 2.87 -24.61 -18.73
CA PHE A 76 3.63 -25.71 -18.13
C PHE A 76 4.99 -25.83 -18.82
#